data_AF-W1XQF5-F1
#
_entry.id   AF-W1XQF5-F1
#
_cell.length_a   1.000
_cell.length_b   1.000
_cell.length_c   1.000
_cell.angle_alpha   90.00
_cell.angle_beta   90.00
_cell.angle_gamma   90.00
#
_symmetry.space_group_name_H-M   'P 1'
#
loop_
_entity.id
_entity.type
_entity.pdbx_description
1 polymer ?
#
loop_
_entity_poly.entity_id
_entity_poly.type
_entity_poly.pdbx_seq_one_letter_code
_entity_poly.pdbx_strand_id
1 'polypeptide(L)'
;FRGVDGGFALNRSPQEISLLDVIRAVEGDAYLQRCLYDVGSCSKSCKGHCAINEAMGVIQHQLINQLEAVNFKTLAQREQLIIAEA
;
A
#
# COMPACT_ATOMS: atom_id res chain seq x y z
N PHE A 1 -22.52 8.48 5.11
CA PHE A 1 -23.81 9.14 5.46
C PHE A 1 -24.37 9.84 4.22
N ARG A 2 -25.69 9.80 4.01
CA ARG A 2 -26.36 10.46 2.86
C ARG A 2 -27.23 11.61 3.37
N GLY A 3 -27.49 12.62 2.53
CA GLY A 3 -28.30 13.80 2.86
C GLY A 3 -27.49 15.10 2.89
N VAL A 4 -28.17 16.22 3.18
CA VAL A 4 -27.56 17.57 3.26
C VAL A 4 -26.46 17.67 4.32
N ASP A 5 -26.59 16.90 5.40
CA ASP A 5 -25.59 16.75 6.47
C ASP A 5 -24.81 15.42 6.34
N GLY A 6 -24.70 14.90 5.12
CA GLY A 6 -23.99 13.67 4.81
C GLY A 6 -22.46 13.81 4.88
N GLY A 7 -21.76 12.71 4.60
CA GLY A 7 -20.29 12.68 4.64
C GLY A 7 -19.72 11.28 4.80
N PHE A 8 -18.40 11.22 4.91
CA PHE A 8 -17.66 9.99 5.19
C PHE A 8 -17.05 10.05 6.58
N ALA A 9 -17.05 8.91 7.25
CA ALA A 9 -16.29 8.71 8.48
C ALA A 9 -15.48 7.42 8.35
N LEU A 10 -14.42 7.32 9.13
CA LEU A 10 -13.67 6.08 9.23
C LEU A 10 -14.54 5.02 9.89
N ASN A 11 -14.63 3.87 9.24
CA ASN A 11 -15.39 2.72 9.76
C ASN A 11 -14.59 1.90 10.81
N ARG A 12 -13.32 2.26 11.02
CA ARG A 12 -12.35 1.60 11.91
C ARG A 12 -11.48 2.67 12.57
N SER A 13 -10.78 2.31 13.65
CA SER A 13 -9.86 3.25 14.29
C SER A 13 -8.68 3.58 13.36
N PRO A 14 -8.20 4.85 13.30
CA PRO A 14 -7.07 5.22 12.44
C PRO A 14 -5.78 4.42 12.69
N GLN A 15 -5.62 3.85 13.89
CA GLN A 15 -4.48 2.99 14.24
C GLN A 15 -4.55 1.60 13.59
N GLU A 16 -5.73 1.20 13.11
CA GLU A 16 -5.98 -0.09 12.46
C GLU A 16 -6.02 0.03 10.93
N ILE A 17 -5.81 1.24 10.39
CA ILE A 17 -5.81 1.52 8.96
C ILE A 17 -4.37 1.85 8.58
N SER A 18 -3.75 0.96 7.82
CA SER A 18 -2.40 1.13 7.27
C SER A 18 -2.42 1.89 5.94
N LEU A 19 -1.26 2.37 5.49
CA LEU A 19 -1.10 2.87 4.12
C LEU A 19 -1.40 1.76 3.10
N LEU A 20 -0.99 0.52 3.40
CA LEU A 20 -1.28 -0.64 2.56
C LEU A 20 -2.78 -0.86 2.35
N ASP A 21 -3.60 -0.69 3.39
CA ASP A 21 -5.06 -0.82 3.30
C ASP A 21 -5.66 0.17 2.30
N VAL A 22 -5.20 1.42 2.34
CA VAL A 22 -5.68 2.47 1.44
C VAL A 22 -5.22 2.23 0.01
N ILE A 23 -3.95 1.86 -0.20
CA ILE A 23 -3.42 1.52 -1.53
C ILE A 23 -4.22 0.35 -2.12
N ARG A 24 -4.45 -0.71 -1.36
CA ARG A 24 -5.26 -1.85 -1.80
C ARG A 24 -6.70 -1.48 -2.13
N ALA A 25 -7.31 -0.61 -1.34
CA ALA A 25 -8.70 -0.21 -1.56
C ALA A 25 -8.89 0.65 -2.83
N VAL A 26 -7.86 1.42 -3.22
CA VAL A 26 -7.92 2.35 -4.35
C VAL A 26 -7.35 1.74 -5.63
N GLU A 27 -6.20 1.08 -5.54
CA GLU A 27 -5.42 0.59 -6.70
C GLU A 27 -5.52 -0.94 -6.87
N GLY A 28 -5.95 -1.66 -5.84
CA GLY A 28 -5.86 -3.13 -5.78
C GLY A 28 -4.51 -3.60 -5.21
N ASP A 29 -4.21 -4.89 -5.32
CA ASP A 29 -2.95 -5.41 -4.82
C ASP A 29 -1.75 -4.75 -5.52
N ALA A 30 -0.90 -4.09 -4.72
CA ALA A 30 0.24 -3.34 -5.22
C ALA A 30 1.37 -4.29 -5.60
N TYR A 31 1.56 -4.55 -6.90
CA TYR A 31 2.70 -5.31 -7.43
C TYR A 31 3.62 -4.42 -8.28
N LEU A 32 4.91 -4.38 -7.92
CA LEU A 32 5.95 -3.59 -8.59
C LEU A 32 6.22 -4.06 -10.02
N GLN A 33 6.09 -5.35 -10.28
CA GLN A 33 6.19 -5.91 -11.63
C GLN A 33 5.04 -6.86 -11.92
N ARG A 34 4.54 -6.80 -13.15
CA ARG A 34 3.48 -7.70 -13.64
C ARG A 34 3.85 -9.17 -13.46
N CYS A 35 5.11 -9.53 -13.69
CA CYS A 35 5.57 -10.92 -13.57
C CYS A 35 5.66 -11.45 -12.13
N LEU A 36 5.46 -10.61 -11.11
CA LEU A 36 5.31 -11.04 -9.71
C LEU A 36 3.88 -11.50 -9.39
N TYR A 37 2.91 -11.03 -10.17
CA TYR A 37 1.50 -11.41 -10.05
C TYR A 37 1.09 -12.45 -11.10
N ASP A 38 1.49 -12.22 -12.35
CA ASP A 38 1.22 -13.09 -13.49
C ASP A 38 2.55 -13.55 -14.12
N VAL A 39 2.99 -14.75 -13.76
CA VAL A 39 4.22 -15.35 -14.29
C VAL A 39 4.20 -15.49 -15.83
N GLY A 40 3.01 -15.57 -16.44
CA GLY A 40 2.81 -15.61 -17.88
C GLY A 40 3.08 -14.27 -18.56
N SER A 41 3.02 -13.16 -17.83
CA SER A 41 3.28 -11.81 -18.35
C SER A 41 4.76 -11.53 -18.62
N CYS A 42 5.65 -12.49 -18.35
CA CYS A 42 7.09 -12.31 -18.45
C CYS A 42 7.52 -12.20 -19.92
N SER A 43 8.05 -11.04 -20.32
CA SER A 43 8.59 -10.83 -21.68
C SER A 43 9.78 -11.73 -22.01
N LYS A 44 10.53 -12.18 -20.99
CA LYS A 44 11.62 -13.15 -21.15
C LYS A 44 11.11 -14.60 -21.31
N SER A 45 9.80 -14.84 -21.18
CA SER A 45 9.19 -16.18 -21.22
C SER A 45 9.78 -17.17 -20.21
N CYS A 46 10.40 -16.68 -19.15
CA CYS A 46 11.03 -17.51 -18.12
C CYS A 46 10.06 -17.89 -16.97
N LYS A 47 8.79 -17.49 -17.06
CA LYS A 47 7.71 -17.84 -16.10
C LYS A 47 8.08 -17.58 -14.63
N GLY A 48 8.67 -16.42 -14.34
CA GLY A 48 9.12 -16.06 -12.99
C GLY A 48 10.47 -16.66 -12.58
N HIS A 49 11.07 -17.55 -13.37
CA HIS A 49 12.37 -18.14 -13.08
C HIS A 49 13.51 -17.27 -13.64
N CYS A 50 13.72 -16.09 -13.06
CA CYS A 50 14.92 -15.29 -13.33
C CYS A 50 15.35 -14.45 -12.14
N ALA A 51 16.64 -14.13 -12.09
CA ALA A 51 17.23 -13.32 -11.02
C ALA A 51 16.53 -11.96 -10.82
N ILE A 52 15.92 -11.39 -11.87
CA ILE A 52 15.13 -10.15 -11.75
C ILE A 52 13.86 -10.40 -10.94
N ASN A 53 13.13 -11.47 -11.23
CA ASN A 53 11.90 -11.80 -10.50
C ASN A 53 12.21 -12.07 -9.03
N GLU A 54 13.28 -12.82 -8.74
CA GLU A 54 13.73 -13.10 -7.37
C GLU A 54 14.07 -11.80 -6.61
N ALA A 55 14.92 -10.94 -7.19
CA ALA A 55 15.28 -9.68 -6.57
C ALA A 55 14.07 -8.75 -6.37
N MET A 56 13.20 -8.65 -7.38
CA MET A 56 11.99 -7.83 -7.31
C MET A 56 10.97 -8.38 -6.32
N GLY A 57 10.90 -9.70 -6.13
CA GLY A 57 10.05 -10.33 -5.12
C GLY A 57 10.47 -9.94 -3.71
N VAL A 58 11.78 -9.93 -3.42
CA VAL A 58 12.30 -9.48 -2.11
C VAL A 58 11.95 -8.01 -1.87
N ILE A 59 12.16 -7.13 -2.87
CA ILE A 59 11.83 -5.70 -2.77
C ILE A 59 10.32 -5.51 -2.58
N GLN A 60 9.50 -6.26 -3.32
CA GLN A 60 8.05 -6.25 -3.19
C GLN A 60 7.60 -6.58 -1.77
N HIS A 61 8.17 -7.64 -1.18
CA HIS A 61 7.87 -8.01 0.21
C HIS A 61 8.26 -6.90 1.19
N GLN A 62 9.43 -6.29 1.02
CA GLN A 62 9.87 -5.19 1.87
C GLN A 62 8.95 -3.97 1.76
N LEU A 63 8.53 -3.61 0.54
CA LEU A 63 7.58 -2.53 0.31
C LEU A 63 6.26 -2.78 1.03
N ILE A 64 5.68 -3.98 0.86
CA ILE A 64 4.40 -4.36 1.50
C ILE A 64 4.53 -4.26 3.02
N ASN A 65 5.60 -4.80 3.60
CA ASN A 65 5.83 -4.75 5.04
C ASN A 65 5.96 -3.30 5.56
N GLN A 66 6.63 -2.42 4.79
CA GLN A 66 6.76 -1.01 5.16
C GLN A 66 5.42 -0.27 5.09
N LEU A 67 4.63 -0.51 4.03
CA LEU A 67 3.30 0.08 3.88
C LEU A 67 2.32 -0.38 4.97
N GLU A 68 2.42 -1.64 5.38
CA GLU A 68 1.60 -2.23 6.44
C GLU A 68 1.96 -1.65 7.82
N ALA A 69 3.24 -1.40 8.08
CA ALA A 69 3.72 -0.89 9.37
C ALA A 69 3.32 0.57 9.68
N VAL A 70 2.93 1.34 8.66
CA VAL A 70 2.56 2.76 8.81
C VAL A 70 1.04 2.91 8.86
N ASN A 71 0.50 3.44 9.96
CA ASN A 71 -0.94 3.66 10.14
C ASN A 71 -1.33 5.15 10.17
N PHE A 72 -2.61 5.42 9.92
CA PHE A 72 -3.14 6.78 9.79
C PHE A 72 -3.18 7.56 11.11
N LYS A 73 -3.18 6.89 12.28
CA LYS A 73 -3.01 7.59 13.57
C LYS A 73 -1.63 8.21 13.66
N THR A 74 -0.59 7.44 13.38
CA THR A 74 0.81 7.92 13.40
C THR A 74 1.04 9.04 12.39
N LEU A 75 0.48 8.91 11.18
CA LEU A 75 0.58 9.94 10.15
C LEU A 75 -0.12 11.25 10.58
N ALA A 76 -1.35 11.17 11.09
CA ALA A 76 -2.08 12.35 11.54
C ALA A 76 -1.36 13.06 12.71
N GLN A 77 -0.79 12.30 13.64
CA GLN A 77 0.03 12.86 14.72
C GLN A 77 1.29 13.55 14.19
N ARG A 78 1.98 12.96 13.21
CA ARG A 78 3.16 13.58 12.62
C ARG A 78 2.82 14.87 11.88
N GLU A 79 1.70 14.92 11.16
CA GLU A 79 1.25 16.11 10.44
C GLU A 79 0.99 17.28 11.39
N GLN A 80 0.35 17.03 12.54
CA GLN A 80 0.14 18.05 13.57
C GLN A 80 1.46 18.65 14.07
N LEU A 81 2.50 17.82 14.23
CA LEU A 81 3.82 18.28 14.64
C LEU A 81 4.50 19.11 13.54
N ILE A 82 4.43 18.67 12.29
CA ILE A 82 4.98 19.40 11.14
C ILE A 82 4.35 20.79 11.03
N ILE A 83 3.02 20.88 11.18
CA ILE A 83 2.29 22.16 11.14
C ILE A 83 2.70 23.06 12.32
N ALA A 84 2.95 22.50 13.49
CA ALA A 84 3.38 23.27 14.67
C ALA A 84 4.84 23.75 14.59
N GLU A 85 5.67 23.08 13.78
CA GLU A 85 7.07 23.44 13.51
C GLU A 85 7.21 24.54 12.43
N ALA A 86 6.14 24.81 11.66
CA ALA A 86 6.08 25.79 10.57
C ALA A 86 5.63 27.17 11.03
#